data_AF-A0AAE1L0X0-F1
#
_entry.id   AF-A0AAE1L0X0-F1
#
_cell.length_a   1.000
_cell.length_b   1.000
_cell.length_c   1.000
_cell.angle_alpha   90.00
_cell.angle_beta   90.00
_cell.angle_gamma   90.00
#
_symmetry.space_group_name_H-M   'P 1'
#
loop_
_entity.id
_entity.type
_entity.pdbx_description
1 polymer ?
#
loop_
_entity_poly.entity_id
_entity_poly.type
_entity_poly.pdbx_seq_one_letter_code
_entity_poly.pdbx_strand_id
1 'polypeptide(L)'
;MSDCSSHLYSQVVGESSGFSQFRCRNSLLLLSITEELFDLAAARQLHRTASYLPDRDNMWADALSRQRASSLEWELRDEPFLDLVDLFGCPQIDLFASLTNHRLPQFLTRFERTKEGVQMHFW
;
A
#
# COMPACT_ATOMS: atom_id res chain seq x y z
N MET A 1 55.66 -12.35 17.65
CA MET A 1 54.36 -13.02 17.82
C MET A 1 53.31 -11.90 17.80
N SER A 2 52.83 -11.41 16.65
CA SER A 2 51.73 -11.97 15.81
C SER A 2 50.52 -12.35 16.69
N ASP A 3 49.29 -11.85 16.54
CA ASP A 3 48.52 -11.34 15.39
C ASP A 3 47.43 -10.35 15.89
N CYS A 4 47.06 -9.27 15.18
CA CYS A 4 46.28 -9.23 13.93
C CYS A 4 44.82 -9.72 14.08
N SER A 5 43.94 -8.94 14.74
CA SER A 5 42.47 -9.03 14.55
C SER A 5 41.65 -7.85 15.11
N SER A 6 42.21 -6.64 15.15
CA SER A 6 41.51 -5.43 15.62
C SER A 6 41.50 -4.29 14.60
N HIS A 7 41.74 -4.60 13.32
CA HIS A 7 41.83 -3.63 12.23
C HIS A 7 40.70 -3.69 11.20
N LEU A 8 39.54 -4.27 11.58
CA LEU A 8 38.30 -4.20 10.78
C LEU A 8 37.11 -3.70 11.60
N TYR A 9 37.33 -2.74 12.50
CA TYR A 9 36.26 -2.06 13.23
C TYR A 9 36.20 -0.55 12.97
N SER A 10 37.04 -0.02 12.07
CA SER A 10 37.12 1.42 11.77
C SER A 10 36.72 1.79 10.33
N GLN A 11 36.10 0.90 9.57
CA GLN A 11 35.80 1.15 8.14
C GLN A 11 34.36 0.94 7.68
N VAL A 12 33.39 0.99 8.60
CA VAL A 12 31.98 1.29 8.25
C VAL A 12 31.42 2.38 9.17
N VAL A 13 32.26 3.36 9.50
CA VAL A 13 31.80 4.68 9.94
C VAL A 13 31.82 5.56 8.69
N GLY A 14 30.95 5.21 7.75
CA GLY A 14 30.66 5.97 6.55
C GLY A 14 29.16 6.23 6.53
N GLU A 15 28.78 7.42 7.00
CA GLU A 15 27.54 8.10 6.64
C GLU A 15 26.24 7.29 6.80
N SER A 16 25.71 7.21 8.02
CA SER A 16 24.29 6.95 8.26
C SER A 16 23.58 8.14 8.91
N SER A 17 23.99 9.35 8.53
CA SER A 17 23.09 10.51 8.50
C SER A 17 22.04 10.30 7.41
N GLY A 18 21.03 9.45 7.67
CA GLY A 18 20.04 9.08 6.65
C GLY A 18 18.73 8.47 7.12
N PHE A 19 18.55 8.12 8.40
CA PHE A 19 17.28 7.56 8.89
C PHE A 19 16.23 8.61 9.30
N SER A 20 16.26 9.81 8.72
CA SER A 20 15.33 10.90 9.08
C SER A 20 14.22 11.18 8.07
N GLN A 21 14.04 10.38 7.02
CA GLN A 21 13.12 10.74 5.93
C GLN A 21 12.05 9.70 5.59
N PHE A 22 11.34 9.19 6.59
CA PHE A 22 10.00 8.62 6.39
C PHE A 22 9.08 9.11 7.51
N ARG A 23 8.54 10.32 7.35
CA ARG A 23 7.54 10.91 8.26
C ARG A 23 6.22 11.09 7.53
N CYS A 24 5.46 10.01 7.39
CA CYS A 24 4.00 10.10 7.25
C CYS A 24 3.42 9.87 8.66
N ARG A 25 3.35 10.93 9.48
CA ARG A 25 2.98 10.83 10.90
C ARG A 25 1.73 11.64 11.19
N ASN A 26 0.58 10.98 11.25
CA ASN A 26 -0.56 11.49 12.02
C ASN A 26 -1.03 10.52 13.12
N SER A 27 -0.42 9.34 13.27
CA SER A 27 -0.74 8.38 14.34
C SER A 27 0.50 8.09 15.20
N LEU A 28 0.49 8.58 16.45
CA LEU A 28 1.54 8.30 17.44
C LEU A 28 1.59 6.81 17.81
N LEU A 29 0.45 6.12 17.79
CA LEU A 29 0.37 4.69 18.04
C LEU A 29 1.11 3.87 16.98
N LEU A 30 0.94 4.23 15.70
CA LEU A 30 1.66 3.52 14.62
C LEU A 30 3.17 3.77 14.69
N LEU A 31 3.58 4.95 15.15
CA LEU A 31 4.98 5.25 15.39
C LEU A 31 5.56 4.35 16.50
N SER A 32 4.90 4.25 17.66
CA SER A 32 5.41 3.44 18.77
C SER A 32 5.52 1.97 18.41
N ILE A 33 4.52 1.42 17.71
CA ILE A 33 4.56 0.02 17.22
C ILE A 33 5.71 -0.16 16.21
N THR A 34 5.94 0.83 15.36
CA THR A 34 7.05 0.80 14.41
C THR A 34 8.38 0.77 15.16
N GLU A 35 8.58 1.65 16.14
CA GLU A 35 9.79 1.70 16.96
C GLU A 35 10.06 0.34 17.64
N GLU A 36 9.06 -0.26 18.29
CA GLU A 36 9.17 -1.58 18.91
C GLU A 36 9.58 -2.68 17.90
N LEU A 37 9.00 -2.66 16.71
CA LEU A 37 9.33 -3.61 15.64
C LEU A 37 10.78 -3.43 15.14
N PHE A 38 11.26 -2.19 15.08
CA PHE A 38 12.62 -1.90 14.67
C PHE A 38 13.66 -2.33 15.71
N ASP A 39 13.39 -2.09 16.99
CA ASP A 39 14.23 -2.56 18.10
C ASP A 39 14.32 -4.09 18.13
N LEU A 40 13.18 -4.75 17.92
CA LEU A 40 13.10 -6.21 17.87
C LEU A 40 13.93 -6.81 16.73
N ALA A 41 13.91 -6.18 15.55
CA ALA A 41 14.71 -6.60 14.41
C ALA A 41 16.20 -6.37 14.65
N ALA A 42 16.58 -5.24 15.26
CA ALA A 42 17.97 -4.93 15.62
C ALA A 42 18.51 -5.95 16.64
N ALA A 43 17.74 -6.27 17.68
CA ALA A 43 18.11 -7.27 18.68
C ALA A 43 18.33 -8.68 18.10
N ARG A 44 17.70 -8.99 16.95
CA ARG A 44 17.84 -10.27 16.24
C ARG A 44 18.77 -10.21 15.03
N GLN A 45 19.47 -9.08 14.84
CA GLN A 45 20.36 -8.87 13.69
C GLN A 45 19.67 -9.11 12.32
N LEU A 46 18.37 -8.81 12.25
CA LEU A 46 17.59 -8.97 11.02
C LEU A 46 17.81 -7.75 10.12
N HIS A 47 18.55 -7.95 9.04
CA HIS A 47 18.72 -6.94 8.00
C HIS A 47 17.46 -6.89 7.13
N ARG A 48 16.72 -5.76 7.18
CA ARG A 48 15.50 -5.56 6.39
C ARG A 48 15.81 -4.76 5.13
N THR A 49 15.46 -5.31 3.98
CA THR A 49 15.47 -4.61 2.69
C THR A 49 14.05 -4.52 2.18
N ALA A 50 13.63 -3.33 1.74
CA ALA A 50 12.41 -3.20 0.96
C ALA A 50 12.71 -3.69 -0.46
N SER A 51 12.01 -4.73 -0.89
CA SER A 51 12.04 -5.20 -2.28
C SER A 51 10.65 -5.12 -2.85
N TYR A 52 10.56 -4.81 -4.14
CA TYR A 52 9.32 -4.94 -4.88
C TYR A 52 8.84 -6.40 -4.85
N LEU A 53 7.59 -6.61 -4.41
CA LEU A 53 6.93 -7.92 -4.49
C LEU A 53 5.96 -7.86 -5.69
N PRO A 54 6.17 -8.68 -6.74
CA PRO A 54 5.26 -8.70 -7.88
C PRO A 54 3.82 -9.03 -7.47
N ASP A 55 2.85 -8.45 -8.16
CA ASP A 55 1.42 -8.56 -7.82
C ASP A 55 0.93 -10.00 -7.65
N ARG A 56 1.40 -10.93 -8.51
CA ARG A 56 1.07 -12.36 -8.43
C ARG A 56 1.46 -13.00 -7.09
N ASP A 57 2.51 -12.50 -6.47
CA ASP A 57 3.06 -12.99 -5.20
C ASP A 57 2.49 -12.19 -4.01
N ASN A 58 1.87 -11.04 -4.26
CA ASN A 58 1.22 -10.18 -3.26
C ASN A 58 -0.29 -10.50 -3.06
N MET A 59 -0.82 -11.49 -3.77
CA MET A 59 -2.25 -11.82 -3.80
C MET A 59 -2.86 -11.98 -2.40
N TRP A 60 -2.19 -12.69 -1.49
CA TRP A 60 -2.69 -12.92 -0.12
C TRP A 60 -2.70 -11.67 0.74
N ALA A 61 -1.61 -10.87 0.69
CA ALA A 61 -1.52 -9.66 1.49
C ALA A 61 -2.49 -8.59 0.98
N ASP A 62 -2.64 -8.46 -0.33
CA ASP A 62 -3.63 -7.58 -0.96
C ASP A 62 -5.06 -8.00 -0.56
N ALA A 63 -5.40 -9.29 -0.68
CA ALA A 63 -6.72 -9.80 -0.28
C ALA A 63 -7.03 -9.57 1.22
N LEU A 64 -6.08 -9.89 2.11
CA LEU A 64 -6.27 -9.74 3.57
C LEU A 64 -6.33 -8.28 4.00
N SER A 65 -5.58 -7.39 3.36
CA SER A 65 -5.65 -5.95 3.64
C SER A 65 -7.00 -5.34 3.27
N ARG A 66 -7.68 -5.93 2.28
CA ARG A 66 -8.99 -5.48 1.78
C ARG A 66 -10.19 -6.03 2.58
N GLN A 67 -10.02 -7.09 3.36
CA GLN A 67 -11.12 -7.70 4.13
C GLN A 67 -11.69 -6.81 5.26
N ARG A 68 -10.94 -5.80 5.72
CA ARG A 68 -11.29 -5.02 6.92
C ARG A 68 -11.92 -3.65 6.63
N ALA A 69 -12.00 -3.24 5.36
CA ALA A 69 -12.57 -1.97 4.94
C ALA A 69 -13.96 -2.18 4.32
N SER A 70 -14.92 -2.68 5.10
CA SER A 70 -16.32 -2.79 4.66
C SER A 70 -17.16 -1.54 4.95
N SER A 71 -16.59 -0.47 5.52
CA SER A 71 -17.40 0.63 6.07
C SER A 71 -17.39 1.94 5.29
N LEU A 72 -16.61 2.09 4.21
CA LEU A 72 -16.69 3.28 3.36
C LEU A 72 -16.21 2.93 1.96
N GLU A 73 -17.15 2.48 1.13
CA GLU A 73 -17.04 2.68 -0.31
C GLU A 73 -16.82 4.19 -0.55
N TRP A 74 -15.63 4.58 -1.01
CA TRP A 74 -15.34 5.99 -1.26
C TRP A 74 -15.96 6.39 -2.58
N GLU A 75 -16.74 7.45 -2.56
CA GLU A 75 -17.36 8.04 -3.74
C GLU A 75 -16.85 9.47 -3.89
N LEU A 76 -16.34 9.81 -5.08
CA LEU A 76 -16.09 11.21 -5.41
C LEU A 76 -17.42 11.93 -5.44
N ARG A 77 -17.51 13.13 -4.87
CA ARG A 77 -18.69 13.99 -5.06
C ARG A 77 -18.91 14.30 -6.54
N ASP A 78 -20.14 14.66 -6.88
CA ASP A 78 -20.54 14.98 -8.25
C ASP A 78 -19.66 16.07 -8.85
N GLU A 79 -19.36 17.13 -8.09
CA GLU A 79 -18.67 18.29 -8.65
C GLU A 79 -17.21 17.97 -9.03
N PRO A 80 -16.37 17.38 -8.16
CA PRO A 80 -15.04 16.91 -8.55
C PRO A 80 -15.05 15.86 -9.67
N PHE A 81 -16.08 15.00 -9.72
CA PHE A 81 -16.19 14.01 -10.78
C PHE A 81 -16.43 14.68 -12.14
N LEU A 82 -17.32 15.66 -12.20
CA LEU A 82 -17.60 16.43 -13.43
C LEU A 82 -16.37 17.22 -13.88
N ASP A 83 -15.62 17.83 -12.94
CA ASP A 83 -14.37 18.53 -13.27
C ASP A 83 -13.35 17.59 -13.94
N LEU A 84 -13.27 16.34 -13.49
CA LEU A 84 -12.39 15.32 -14.10
C LEU A 84 -12.89 14.89 -15.47
N VAL A 85 -14.20 14.76 -15.65
CA VAL A 85 -14.82 14.44 -16.95
C VAL A 85 -14.55 15.53 -17.98
N ASP A 86 -14.65 16.79 -17.58
CA ASP A 86 -14.36 17.93 -18.46
C ASP A 86 -12.88 17.99 -18.85
N LEU A 87 -11.99 17.63 -17.92
CA LEU A 87 -10.54 17.67 -18.15
C LEU A 87 -10.01 16.49 -18.97
N PHE A 88 -10.50 15.27 -18.71
CA PHE A 88 -9.95 14.03 -19.27
C PHE A 88 -10.88 13.31 -20.26
N GLY A 89 -12.10 13.79 -20.42
CA GLY A 89 -13.16 13.13 -21.17
C GLY A 89 -13.99 12.18 -20.30
N CYS A 90 -15.19 11.85 -20.80
CA CYS A 90 -16.12 10.99 -20.08
C CYS A 90 -15.70 9.51 -20.14
N PRO A 91 -15.42 8.86 -19.00
CA PRO A 91 -15.12 7.44 -18.97
C PRO A 91 -16.35 6.61 -19.37
N GLN A 92 -16.11 5.46 -20.02
CA GLN A 92 -17.18 4.54 -20.42
C GLN A 92 -17.49 3.48 -19.36
N ILE A 93 -16.54 3.19 -18.46
CA ILE A 93 -16.65 2.14 -17.44
C ILE A 93 -16.08 2.66 -16.12
N ASP A 94 -16.82 2.44 -15.02
CA ASP A 94 -16.38 2.74 -13.66
C ASP A 94 -15.72 1.50 -13.04
N LEU A 95 -14.41 1.53 -12.81
CA LEU A 95 -13.63 0.32 -12.50
C LEU A 95 -13.61 -0.07 -11.02
N PHE A 96 -14.10 0.78 -10.12
CA PHE A 96 -13.98 0.59 -8.67
C PHE A 96 -15.24 1.00 -7.91
N ALA A 97 -16.40 0.62 -8.43
CA ALA A 97 -17.70 0.96 -7.84
C ALA A 97 -18.48 -0.26 -7.34
N SER A 98 -19.45 -0.01 -6.47
CA SER A 98 -20.57 -0.87 -6.14
C SER A 98 -21.84 -0.39 -6.84
N LEU A 99 -22.91 -1.16 -6.66
CA LEU A 99 -24.27 -0.80 -7.08
C LEU A 99 -24.73 0.56 -6.53
N THR A 100 -24.18 1.02 -5.40
CA THR A 100 -24.67 2.22 -4.71
C THR A 100 -23.88 3.48 -4.98
N ASN A 101 -22.62 3.39 -5.44
CA ASN A 101 -21.74 4.56 -5.67
C ASN A 101 -21.20 4.67 -7.10
N HIS A 102 -21.66 3.83 -8.03
CA HIS A 102 -21.27 3.93 -9.43
C HIS A 102 -21.59 5.31 -10.00
N ARG A 103 -20.65 5.88 -10.76
CA ARG A 103 -20.85 7.15 -11.47
C ARG A 103 -21.26 6.96 -12.93
N LEU A 104 -21.20 5.72 -13.42
CA LEU A 104 -21.52 5.36 -14.80
C LEU A 104 -22.48 4.17 -14.87
N PRO A 105 -23.29 4.07 -15.95
CA PRO A 105 -24.16 2.92 -16.17
C PRO A 105 -23.43 1.58 -16.25
N GLN A 106 -22.19 1.58 -16.75
CA GLN A 106 -21.33 0.40 -16.79
C GLN A 106 -20.25 0.51 -15.72
N PHE A 107 -20.18 -0.48 -14.83
CA PHE A 107 -19.20 -0.49 -13.75
C PHE A 107 -18.74 -1.92 -13.41
N LEU A 108 -17.56 -2.01 -12.79
CA LEU A 108 -16.98 -3.23 -12.24
C LEU A 108 -16.98 -3.15 -10.72
N THR A 109 -17.47 -4.21 -10.09
CA THR A 109 -17.51 -4.34 -8.63
C THR A 109 -16.76 -5.59 -8.16
N ARG A 110 -16.21 -5.50 -6.94
CA ARG A 110 -15.56 -6.63 -6.27
C ARG A 110 -16.54 -7.54 -5.51
N PHE A 111 -17.79 -7.11 -5.33
CA PHE A 111 -18.83 -7.92 -4.69
C PHE A 111 -19.48 -8.87 -5.68
N GLU A 112 -20.06 -9.97 -5.19
CA GLU A 112 -20.71 -10.96 -6.03
C GLU A 112 -21.76 -10.33 -6.96
N ARG A 113 -21.75 -10.80 -8.20
CA ARG A 113 -22.58 -10.38 -9.32
C ARG A 113 -24.07 -10.43 -8.97
N THR A 114 -24.75 -9.28 -8.91
CA THR A 114 -26.21 -9.27 -9.11
C THR A 114 -26.53 -9.55 -10.58
N LYS A 115 -27.74 -10.07 -10.85
CA LYS A 115 -28.13 -10.69 -12.13
C LYS A 115 -28.00 -9.77 -13.35
N GLU A 116 -27.77 -8.48 -13.16
CA GLU A 116 -27.74 -7.46 -14.22
C GLU A 116 -26.34 -7.13 -14.79
N GLY A 117 -25.23 -7.59 -14.19
CA GLY A 117 -23.86 -7.20 -14.61
C GLY A 117 -23.18 -8.17 -15.58
N VAL A 118 -22.39 -7.69 -16.55
CA VAL A 118 -21.57 -8.53 -17.45
C VAL A 118 -20.33 -9.05 -16.72
N GLN A 119 -20.03 -10.33 -16.87
CA GLN A 119 -18.84 -10.98 -16.32
C GLN A 119 -17.60 -10.58 -17.13
N MET A 120 -16.68 -9.86 -16.50
CA MET A 120 -15.33 -9.66 -17.01
C MET A 120 -14.38 -10.47 -16.13
N HIS A 121 -13.72 -11.46 -16.73
CA HIS A 121 -12.71 -12.26 -16.06
C HIS A 121 -11.46 -11.40 -15.86
N PHE A 122 -11.11 -11.13 -14.61
CA PHE A 122 -9.78 -10.68 -14.25
C PHE A 122 -9.21 -11.72 -13.27
N TRP A 123 -8.33 -12.55 -13.85
CA TRP A 123 -7.37 -13.51 -13.28
C TRP A 123 -7.86 -14.45 -12.18
#